data_AF-A0A7C5ULF5-F1
#
_entry.id   AF-A0A7C5ULF5-F1
#
_cell.length_a   1.000
_cell.length_b   1.000
_cell.length_c   1.000
_cell.angle_alpha   90.00
_cell.angle_beta   90.00
_cell.angle_gamma   90.00
#
_symmetry.space_group_name_H-M   'P 1'
#
loop_
_entity.id
_entity.type
_entity.pdbx_description
1 polymer ?
#
loop_
_entity_poly.entity_id
_entity_poly.type
_entity_poly.pdbx_seq_one_letter_code
_entity_poly.pdbx_strand_id
1 'polypeptide(L)'
;MKRAMLTTAAFTPRCATSGCSTTPQWYNTALMKHGWLLVAGIVMTGVLQAQPEFRGIWVDGFNEGIHTPEQIDTLLQRVRRANLNAVIVQVRKRGDAHYTSPLEPTAAQQQAGFDALAYLIERAHQGSPRIEVHVWVNCHPIWPGSSWPPDPKHILNRYPEIQTEDYDGKRVTEVGYGGDWGHPLYHEWFAKVALDLVRRYDIDGLHFDYIRYTGERWGYNPVSIERFNRRYGRTGKPEPADPLWKQWRRDQVSAVVRKIYAQATALKPQLKISAALITWGDGPQNTDDWVNRSAYRAVFQDWQGWLKEGILDIAIPMVYYNEASERHAGFFRRWADFLKDHQHGRIGVIGIGNYLNSIENTLRQIDYARQPTPAGNRAYGINFFSYAATSGNGTEGGSNRYEEEFYTALGNYFKEWVPTPTLPWKVAPTAGHLMGTVLRADDLQPVDSATVEVYQAGSLVRTLSTDGNGFFAAVHLPAGLYSLVVRADGLPAQTVNQVFVAAGGGVSLPIVLGNPDALIVRRLASLQALPDDTAVLLLGKVVVQDWLSSDQPLIVRDALGEQTIAVQVEAPALPLLRDDRVAVQGVLRTLPDGTRVLEQAHVWWLGVL
;
A
#
# COMPACT_ATOMS: atom_id res chain seq x y z
N MET A 1 2.89 56.92 9.60
CA MET A 1 3.83 57.72 10.41
C MET A 1 5.25 57.34 10.01
N LYS A 2 5.99 58.30 9.42
CA LYS A 2 7.44 58.38 9.06
C LYS A 2 8.12 57.10 8.47
N ARG A 3 8.37 57.01 7.14
CA ARG A 3 9.45 57.62 6.28
C ARG A 3 10.86 57.05 6.63
N ALA A 4 11.77 56.69 5.72
CA ALA A 4 12.08 57.17 4.35
C ALA A 4 12.96 56.12 3.59
N MET A 5 12.74 55.83 2.29
CA MET A 5 13.37 56.39 1.05
C MET A 5 14.59 55.57 0.53
N LEU A 6 14.46 54.93 -0.66
CA LEU A 6 14.92 55.34 -2.03
C LEU A 6 16.47 55.20 -2.20
N THR A 7 17.07 54.69 -3.29
CA THR A 7 16.70 54.68 -4.72
C THR A 7 17.62 53.75 -5.55
N THR A 8 17.06 53.35 -6.70
CA THR A 8 17.57 52.75 -7.95
C THR A 8 18.90 53.27 -8.55
N ALA A 9 19.61 52.42 -9.32
CA ALA A 9 19.99 52.68 -10.72
C ALA A 9 20.60 51.44 -11.41
N ALA A 10 20.19 51.21 -12.66
CA ALA A 10 20.68 50.20 -13.60
C ALA A 10 21.80 50.78 -14.51
N PHE A 11 22.61 49.93 -15.14
CA PHE A 11 22.99 49.97 -16.58
C PHE A 11 23.96 48.82 -16.93
N THR A 12 23.73 48.20 -18.08
CA THR A 12 24.43 47.03 -18.68
C THR A 12 25.56 47.48 -19.66
N PRO A 13 26.07 46.64 -20.60
CA PRO A 13 27.23 45.75 -20.47
C PRO A 13 28.32 46.06 -21.53
N ARG A 14 29.47 45.36 -21.55
CA ARG A 14 30.22 45.13 -22.81
C ARG A 14 31.24 44.00 -22.75
N CYS A 15 31.32 43.34 -23.90
CA CYS A 15 32.09 42.16 -24.31
C CYS A 15 33.60 42.39 -24.49
N ALA A 16 34.25 41.25 -24.79
CA ALA A 16 35.43 41.06 -25.64
C ALA A 16 36.78 41.08 -24.90
N THR A 17 37.77 40.23 -25.15
CA THR A 17 38.03 39.10 -26.07
C THR A 17 39.45 38.60 -25.73
N SER A 18 39.75 37.33 -26.05
CA SER A 18 41.10 36.76 -26.32
C SER A 18 42.16 36.83 -25.20
N GLY A 19 42.97 35.81 -24.90
CA GLY A 19 43.39 34.63 -25.64
C GLY A 19 44.85 34.33 -25.28
N CYS A 20 45.24 33.05 -25.33
CA CYS A 20 46.62 32.52 -25.35
C CYS A 20 47.49 32.56 -24.07
N SER A 21 47.51 31.40 -23.40
CA SER A 21 48.67 30.52 -23.19
C SER A 21 50.08 31.13 -23.05
N THR A 22 50.79 30.75 -21.99
CA THR A 22 52.00 29.89 -22.05
C THR A 22 52.60 29.69 -20.65
N THR A 23 52.76 28.42 -20.24
CA THR A 23 53.74 27.98 -19.22
C THR A 23 55.10 27.80 -19.89
N PRO A 24 56.24 28.00 -19.19
CA PRO A 24 56.96 26.88 -18.52
C PRO A 24 57.68 27.30 -17.20
N GLN A 25 57.60 26.54 -16.11
CA GLN A 25 58.43 25.38 -15.71
C GLN A 25 59.88 25.67 -15.23
N TRP A 26 60.07 25.48 -13.90
CA TRP A 26 61.24 25.08 -13.08
C TRP A 26 62.48 25.98 -12.90
N TYR A 27 62.89 26.20 -11.64
CA TYR A 27 64.15 25.66 -11.08
C TYR A 27 64.13 25.65 -9.54
N ASN A 28 64.64 24.54 -8.99
CA ASN A 28 64.79 24.21 -7.57
C ASN A 28 65.68 25.20 -6.79
N THR A 29 65.43 25.33 -5.49
CA THR A 29 66.47 25.09 -4.46
C THR A 29 65.83 24.87 -3.09
N ALA A 30 66.27 23.80 -2.45
CA ALA A 30 65.82 23.31 -1.16
C ALA A 30 66.38 24.14 0.01
N LEU A 31 65.57 24.31 1.06
CA LEU A 31 66.04 24.56 2.42
C LEU A 31 65.17 23.75 3.38
N MET A 32 65.72 22.62 3.82
CA MET A 32 65.20 21.81 4.91
C MET A 32 65.17 22.65 6.20
N LYS A 33 64.00 22.76 6.82
CA LYS A 33 63.87 23.08 8.24
C LYS A 33 63.03 21.99 8.91
N HIS A 34 63.61 21.43 9.96
CA HIS A 34 63.04 20.35 10.76
C HIS A 34 61.81 20.86 11.50
N GLY A 35 60.63 20.41 11.08
CA GLY A 35 59.38 20.56 11.80
C GLY A 35 58.98 19.21 12.40
N TRP A 36 59.07 19.09 13.72
CA TRP A 36 58.49 17.96 14.44
C TRP A 36 56.96 18.09 14.37
N LEU A 37 56.33 17.33 13.48
CA LEU A 37 54.88 17.16 13.44
C LEU A 37 54.50 16.14 14.52
N LEU A 38 53.99 16.64 15.65
CA LEU A 38 53.15 15.87 16.56
C LEU A 38 51.90 15.42 15.79
N VAL A 39 51.90 14.17 15.33
CA VAL A 39 50.67 13.49 14.88
C VAL A 39 49.88 13.17 16.13
N ALA A 40 48.97 14.06 16.52
CA ALA A 40 47.90 13.73 17.45
C ALA A 40 47.01 12.70 16.74
N GLY A 41 47.24 11.42 17.04
CA GLY A 41 46.33 10.34 16.65
C GLY A 41 45.00 10.55 17.34
N ILE A 42 44.03 11.16 16.64
CA ILE A 42 42.63 11.07 17.02
C ILE A 42 42.25 9.61 16.77
N VAL A 43 42.35 8.79 17.81
CA VAL A 43 41.65 7.52 17.87
C VAL A 43 40.17 7.89 17.91
N MET A 44 39.53 7.96 16.73
CA MET A 44 38.08 7.85 16.66
C MET A 44 37.75 6.46 17.17
N THR A 45 37.46 6.34 18.46
CA THR A 45 36.68 5.23 18.97
C THR A 45 35.32 5.33 18.30
N GLY A 46 35.20 4.71 17.13
CA GLY A 46 33.91 4.47 16.51
C GLY A 46 33.09 3.67 17.50
N VAL A 47 32.14 4.31 18.16
CA VAL A 47 31.06 3.59 18.83
C VAL A 47 30.43 2.76 17.72
N LEU A 48 30.62 1.44 17.77
CA LEU A 48 29.92 0.50 16.92
C LEU A 48 28.44 0.68 17.23
N GLN A 49 27.77 1.58 16.52
CA GLN A 49 26.34 1.77 16.64
C GLN A 49 25.69 0.46 16.17
N ALA A 50 24.86 -0.14 17.01
CA ALA A 50 24.17 -1.38 16.67
C ALA A 50 23.40 -1.22 15.36
N GLN A 51 23.47 -2.24 14.52
CA GLN A 51 22.82 -2.23 13.21
C GLN A 51 21.29 -2.09 13.39
N PRO A 52 20.63 -1.21 12.60
CA PRO A 52 19.17 -1.12 12.58
C PRO A 52 18.54 -2.49 12.33
N GLU A 53 17.46 -2.80 13.04
CA GLU A 53 16.79 -4.09 12.97
C GLU A 53 15.30 -3.89 13.23
N PHE A 54 14.43 -4.52 12.43
CA PHE A 54 12.99 -4.47 12.68
C PHE A 54 12.68 -5.40 13.86
N ARG A 55 12.10 -4.85 14.93
CA ARG A 55 11.74 -5.61 16.14
C ARG A 55 10.29 -5.30 16.45
N GLY A 56 9.41 -6.02 15.78
CA GLY A 56 7.97 -5.76 15.82
C GLY A 56 7.18 -6.80 16.60
N ILE A 57 5.94 -6.46 16.92
CA ILE A 57 4.94 -7.38 17.45
C ILE A 57 3.57 -7.10 16.85
N TRP A 58 2.86 -8.14 16.43
CA TRP A 58 1.46 -8.04 16.02
C TRP A 58 0.55 -7.92 17.25
N VAL A 59 -0.32 -6.92 17.22
CA VAL A 59 -1.34 -6.63 18.24
C VAL A 59 -2.70 -6.81 17.58
N ASP A 60 -3.39 -7.90 17.90
CA ASP A 60 -4.72 -8.16 17.35
C ASP A 60 -5.78 -7.27 18.01
N GLY A 61 -6.87 -7.01 17.29
CA GLY A 61 -7.97 -6.17 17.76
C GLY A 61 -9.08 -6.98 18.43
N PHE A 62 -8.92 -8.29 18.58
CA PHE A 62 -9.90 -9.17 19.22
C PHE A 62 -9.70 -9.22 20.74
N ASN A 63 -8.44 -9.14 21.19
CA ASN A 63 -8.05 -9.15 22.60
C ASN A 63 -7.72 -7.74 23.11
N GLU A 64 -7.46 -7.62 24.42
CA GLU A 64 -7.01 -6.38 25.04
C GLU A 64 -5.69 -5.89 24.42
N GLY A 65 -5.56 -4.57 24.29
CA GLY A 65 -4.32 -3.94 23.85
C GLY A 65 -4.54 -2.55 23.28
N ILE A 66 -5.66 -2.33 22.61
CA ILE A 66 -5.93 -1.07 21.90
C ILE A 66 -7.31 -0.47 22.16
N HIS A 67 -8.14 -1.10 22.99
CA HIS A 67 -9.55 -0.69 23.13
C HIS A 67 -9.73 0.54 24.02
N THR A 68 -8.76 0.82 24.91
CA THR A 68 -8.74 1.98 25.83
C THR A 68 -7.35 2.63 25.89
N PRO A 69 -7.24 3.88 26.36
CA PRO A 69 -5.96 4.55 26.60
C PRO A 69 -4.98 3.74 27.48
N GLU A 70 -5.47 3.14 28.57
CA GLU A 70 -4.65 2.41 29.54
C GLU A 70 -4.06 1.14 28.93
N GLN A 71 -4.82 0.45 28.08
CA GLN A 71 -4.32 -0.71 27.35
C GLN A 71 -3.19 -0.31 26.39
N ILE A 72 -3.36 0.82 25.69
CA ILE A 72 -2.35 1.36 24.77
C ILE A 72 -1.07 1.78 25.51
N ASP A 73 -1.21 2.50 26.62
CA ASP A 73 -0.06 2.90 27.44
C ASP A 73 0.71 1.68 27.96
N THR A 74 -0.02 0.64 28.42
CA THR A 74 0.57 -0.62 28.88
C THR A 74 1.29 -1.37 27.74
N LEU A 75 0.66 -1.44 26.56
CA LEU A 75 1.26 -2.02 25.35
C LEU A 75 2.60 -1.34 25.03
N LEU A 76 2.61 0.00 24.94
CA LEU A 76 3.81 0.75 24.60
C LEU A 76 4.89 0.65 25.67
N GLN A 77 4.52 0.58 26.95
CA GLN A 77 5.47 0.35 28.03
C GLN A 77 6.17 -1.01 27.89
N ARG A 78 5.42 -2.08 27.59
CA ARG A 78 5.95 -3.43 27.37
C ARG A 78 6.89 -3.48 26.17
N VAL A 79 6.48 -2.87 25.05
CA VAL A 79 7.27 -2.78 23.81
C VAL A 79 8.61 -2.08 24.07
N ARG A 80 8.62 -0.94 24.80
CA ARG A 80 9.86 -0.24 25.16
C ARG A 80 10.74 -1.08 26.10
N ARG A 81 10.17 -1.71 27.13
CA ARG A 81 10.92 -2.56 28.08
C ARG A 81 11.57 -3.76 27.38
N ALA A 82 10.93 -4.28 26.34
CA ALA A 82 11.43 -5.37 25.52
C ALA A 82 12.42 -4.94 24.43
N ASN A 83 12.78 -3.64 24.34
CA ASN A 83 13.62 -3.09 23.27
C ASN A 83 13.08 -3.37 21.85
N LEU A 84 11.76 -3.44 21.72
CA LEU A 84 11.04 -3.49 20.44
C LEU A 84 10.83 -2.06 19.91
N ASN A 85 10.67 -1.93 18.59
CA ASN A 85 10.64 -0.62 17.91
C ASN A 85 9.47 -0.43 16.93
N ALA A 86 8.63 -1.45 16.76
CA ALA A 86 7.41 -1.34 15.95
C ALA A 86 6.24 -2.11 16.59
N VAL A 87 5.04 -1.59 16.42
CA VAL A 87 3.79 -2.33 16.66
C VAL A 87 3.02 -2.45 15.35
N ILE A 88 2.55 -3.66 15.05
CA ILE A 88 1.68 -3.92 13.90
C ILE A 88 0.27 -4.18 14.43
N VAL A 89 -0.58 -3.16 14.39
CA VAL A 89 -1.83 -3.10 15.16
C VAL A 89 -3.07 -3.32 14.28
N GLN A 90 -3.92 -4.29 14.63
CA GLN A 90 -5.14 -4.58 13.87
C GLN A 90 -6.22 -3.53 14.14
N VAL A 91 -6.34 -2.54 13.25
CA VAL A 91 -7.40 -1.51 13.39
C VAL A 91 -8.63 -1.81 12.55
N ARG A 92 -8.52 -2.74 11.59
CA ARG A 92 -9.63 -3.27 10.79
C ARG A 92 -9.65 -4.79 10.87
N LYS A 93 -10.67 -5.36 11.51
CA LYS A 93 -10.78 -6.82 11.72
C LYS A 93 -11.60 -7.47 10.63
N ARG A 94 -12.86 -7.07 10.49
CA ARG A 94 -13.83 -7.66 9.56
C ARG A 94 -14.90 -6.62 9.22
N GLY A 95 -14.56 -5.66 8.36
CA GLY A 95 -15.49 -4.59 7.97
C GLY A 95 -15.84 -3.63 9.11
N ASP A 96 -14.90 -3.42 10.04
CA ASP A 96 -15.05 -2.57 11.22
C ASP A 96 -13.79 -1.71 11.46
N ALA A 97 -13.91 -0.67 12.28
CA ALA A 97 -12.87 0.31 12.52
C ALA A 97 -12.63 0.58 14.02
N HIS A 98 -11.38 0.39 14.48
CA HIS A 98 -10.86 0.91 15.75
C HIS A 98 -10.28 2.33 15.59
N TYR A 99 -10.85 3.10 14.67
CA TYR A 99 -10.43 4.45 14.29
C TYR A 99 -11.64 5.21 13.75
N THR A 100 -11.58 6.53 13.67
CA THR A 100 -12.66 7.32 13.08
C THR A 100 -12.72 7.08 11.57
N SER A 101 -13.79 6.44 11.11
CA SER A 101 -14.01 6.10 9.70
C SER A 101 -15.39 6.57 9.23
N PRO A 102 -15.53 7.23 8.06
CA PRO A 102 -16.81 7.47 7.39
C PRO A 102 -17.18 6.31 6.45
N LEU A 103 -16.28 5.35 6.20
CA LEU A 103 -16.53 4.21 5.31
C LEU A 103 -17.01 2.97 6.09
N GLU A 104 -16.33 2.63 7.18
CA GLU A 104 -16.59 1.41 7.95
C GLU A 104 -17.25 1.74 9.31
N PRO A 105 -18.12 0.88 9.86
CA PRO A 105 -18.69 1.04 11.20
C PRO A 105 -17.62 0.93 12.29
N THR A 106 -17.89 1.53 13.45
CA THR A 106 -17.00 1.41 14.62
C THR A 106 -17.00 -0.03 15.14
N ALA A 107 -15.82 -0.54 15.50
CA ALA A 107 -15.68 -1.87 16.07
C ALA A 107 -16.40 -1.99 17.43
N ALA A 108 -17.10 -3.10 17.67
CA ALA A 108 -17.98 -3.28 18.83
C ALA A 108 -17.25 -3.20 20.19
N GLN A 109 -15.98 -3.62 20.25
CA GLN A 109 -15.16 -3.57 21.47
C GLN A 109 -14.55 -2.20 21.75
N GLN A 110 -14.69 -1.24 20.83
CA GLN A 110 -14.08 0.07 20.96
C GLN A 110 -14.85 0.94 21.97
N GLN A 111 -14.12 1.62 22.87
CA GLN A 111 -14.73 2.63 23.73
C GLN A 111 -15.42 3.72 22.89
N ALA A 112 -16.66 4.07 23.22
CA ALA A 112 -17.44 5.05 22.47
C ALA A 112 -16.72 6.41 22.40
N GLY A 113 -16.63 6.98 21.20
CA GLY A 113 -15.96 8.26 20.95
C GLY A 113 -14.43 8.23 21.03
N PHE A 114 -13.83 7.07 21.29
CA PHE A 114 -12.37 6.92 21.38
C PHE A 114 -11.78 6.52 20.03
N ASP A 115 -10.85 7.34 19.51
CA ASP A 115 -10.04 7.00 18.35
C ASP A 115 -8.73 6.33 18.81
N ALA A 116 -8.74 4.99 18.87
CA ALA A 116 -7.58 4.24 19.36
C ALA A 116 -6.35 4.41 18.48
N LEU A 117 -6.52 4.50 17.15
CA LEU A 117 -5.39 4.68 16.24
C LEU A 117 -4.73 6.04 16.43
N ALA A 118 -5.52 7.13 16.51
CA ALA A 118 -4.97 8.46 16.75
C ALA A 118 -4.19 8.53 18.07
N TYR A 119 -4.78 8.00 19.15
CA TYR A 119 -4.12 7.97 20.46
C TYR A 119 -2.85 7.12 20.46
N LEU A 120 -2.89 5.92 19.85
CA LEU A 120 -1.72 5.05 19.74
C LEU A 120 -0.56 5.72 19.00
N ILE A 121 -0.83 6.36 17.85
CA ILE A 121 0.19 7.08 17.07
C ILE A 121 0.84 8.16 17.93
N GLU A 122 0.03 9.00 18.57
CA GLU A 122 0.52 10.09 19.40
C GLU A 122 1.47 9.58 20.50
N ARG A 123 1.01 8.57 21.27
CA ARG A 123 1.77 8.01 22.41
C ARG A 123 3.01 7.23 21.98
N ALA A 124 2.95 6.54 20.85
CA ALA A 124 4.08 5.80 20.28
C ALA A 124 5.17 6.75 19.78
N HIS A 125 4.77 7.83 19.11
CA HIS A 125 5.68 8.79 18.47
C HIS A 125 6.31 9.77 19.45
N GLN A 126 5.56 10.25 20.45
CA GLN A 126 6.07 11.20 21.45
C GLN A 126 6.95 10.55 22.52
N GLY A 127 6.79 9.24 22.79
CA GLY A 127 7.59 8.58 23.81
C GLY A 127 9.00 8.26 23.35
N SER A 128 9.90 8.01 24.32
CA SER A 128 11.31 7.72 24.08
C SER A 128 11.68 6.32 24.61
N PRO A 129 12.25 5.43 23.78
CA PRO A 129 12.42 5.58 22.34
C PRO A 129 11.08 5.59 21.57
N ARG A 130 11.09 6.19 20.37
CA ARG A 130 9.95 6.22 19.44
C ARG A 130 9.63 4.80 18.96
N ILE A 131 8.35 4.47 18.87
CA ILE A 131 7.86 3.21 18.30
C ILE A 131 7.14 3.53 16.98
N GLU A 132 7.44 2.76 15.93
CA GLU A 132 6.67 2.84 14.68
C GLU A 132 5.30 2.18 14.82
N VAL A 133 4.27 2.81 14.27
CA VAL A 133 2.90 2.28 14.21
C VAL A 133 2.57 1.86 12.79
N HIS A 134 2.44 0.54 12.61
CA HIS A 134 2.05 -0.08 11.36
C HIS A 134 0.60 -0.55 11.47
N VAL A 135 -0.27 -0.02 10.63
CA VAL A 135 -1.69 -0.32 10.67
C VAL A 135 -1.98 -1.64 9.96
N TRP A 136 -2.35 -2.66 10.72
CA TRP A 136 -2.83 -3.93 10.22
C TRP A 136 -4.31 -3.86 9.85
N VAL A 137 -4.56 -4.13 8.58
CA VAL A 137 -5.90 -4.35 8.02
C VAL A 137 -6.04 -5.79 7.57
N ASN A 138 -7.06 -6.47 8.08
CA ASN A 138 -7.53 -7.67 7.41
C ASN A 138 -8.14 -7.28 6.08
N CYS A 139 -7.74 -7.97 5.03
CA CYS A 139 -8.14 -7.65 3.67
C CYS A 139 -9.43 -8.40 3.34
N HIS A 140 -9.30 -9.73 3.12
CA HIS A 140 -10.39 -10.60 2.66
C HIS A 140 -11.60 -10.73 3.59
N PRO A 141 -11.46 -11.06 4.90
CA PRO A 141 -12.63 -11.27 5.75
C PRO A 141 -13.30 -9.94 6.05
N ILE A 142 -14.63 -9.92 5.87
CA ILE A 142 -15.46 -8.73 6.06
C ILE A 142 -16.56 -8.93 7.09
N TRP A 143 -16.88 -10.16 7.52
CA TRP A 143 -17.80 -10.38 8.64
C TRP A 143 -17.68 -11.82 9.18
N PRO A 144 -17.84 -12.11 10.50
CA PRO A 144 -17.75 -13.47 11.06
C PRO A 144 -18.70 -14.52 10.47
N GLY A 145 -19.83 -14.13 9.89
CA GLY A 145 -20.78 -15.07 9.26
C GLY A 145 -21.74 -15.78 10.21
N SER A 146 -21.72 -15.47 11.52
CA SER A 146 -22.70 -15.99 12.51
C SER A 146 -24.08 -15.33 12.42
N SER A 147 -24.15 -14.14 11.82
CA SER A 147 -25.36 -13.35 11.58
C SER A 147 -25.10 -12.38 10.43
N TRP A 148 -26.09 -11.57 10.06
CA TRP A 148 -25.87 -10.41 9.20
C TRP A 148 -25.37 -9.21 10.04
N PRO A 149 -24.52 -8.31 9.49
CA PRO A 149 -24.08 -7.13 10.22
C PRO A 149 -25.25 -6.20 10.57
N PRO A 150 -25.34 -5.71 11.81
CA PRO A 150 -26.47 -4.89 12.24
C PRO A 150 -26.39 -3.43 11.77
N ASP A 151 -25.18 -2.91 11.51
CA ASP A 151 -24.99 -1.52 11.09
C ASP A 151 -25.23 -1.37 9.57
N PRO A 152 -26.19 -0.56 9.11
CA PRO A 152 -26.46 -0.36 7.68
C PRO A 152 -25.28 0.24 6.90
N LYS A 153 -24.31 0.86 7.60
CA LYS A 153 -23.05 1.33 7.01
C LYS A 153 -22.14 0.21 6.56
N HIS A 154 -22.24 -0.97 7.17
CA HIS A 154 -21.35 -2.09 6.90
C HIS A 154 -21.38 -2.48 5.42
N ILE A 155 -20.21 -2.78 4.84
CA ILE A 155 -20.03 -3.06 3.42
C ILE A 155 -21.00 -4.13 2.88
N LEU A 156 -21.23 -5.22 3.62
CA LEU A 156 -22.18 -6.26 3.23
C LEU A 156 -23.64 -5.77 3.12
N ASN A 157 -24.05 -4.80 3.93
CA ASN A 157 -25.40 -4.23 3.84
C ASN A 157 -25.55 -3.36 2.58
N ARG A 158 -24.47 -2.68 2.20
CA ARG A 158 -24.47 -1.78 1.04
C ARG A 158 -24.30 -2.53 -0.28
N TYR A 159 -23.46 -3.56 -0.29
CA TYR A 159 -23.02 -4.26 -1.50
C TYR A 159 -22.93 -5.78 -1.25
N PRO A 160 -24.04 -6.50 -1.01
CA PRO A 160 -24.02 -7.93 -0.74
C PRO A 160 -23.43 -8.78 -1.87
N GLU A 161 -23.44 -8.29 -3.11
CA GLU A 161 -22.94 -8.96 -4.32
C GLU A 161 -21.41 -9.13 -4.36
N ILE A 162 -20.67 -8.40 -3.54
CA ILE A 162 -19.20 -8.45 -3.51
C ILE A 162 -18.62 -9.73 -2.90
N GLN A 163 -19.47 -10.53 -2.25
CA GLN A 163 -19.04 -11.68 -1.49
C GLN A 163 -18.31 -12.69 -2.38
N THR A 164 -17.24 -13.26 -1.85
CA THR A 164 -16.65 -14.43 -2.47
C THR A 164 -17.59 -15.63 -2.31
N GLU A 165 -17.49 -16.55 -3.24
CA GLU A 165 -18.10 -17.87 -3.14
C GLU A 165 -17.10 -18.94 -3.57
N ASP A 166 -17.34 -20.16 -3.10
CA ASP A 166 -16.57 -21.32 -3.52
C ASP A 166 -17.12 -21.93 -4.82
N TYR A 167 -16.47 -23.00 -5.28
CA TYR A 167 -16.87 -23.70 -6.50
C TYR A 167 -18.30 -24.26 -6.42
N ASP A 168 -18.85 -24.48 -5.22
CA ASP A 168 -20.19 -25.04 -5.02
C ASP A 168 -21.23 -23.96 -4.65
N GLY A 169 -20.82 -22.69 -4.60
CA GLY A 169 -21.68 -21.54 -4.31
C GLY A 169 -21.80 -21.19 -2.81
N LYS A 170 -21.00 -21.80 -1.93
CA LYS A 170 -20.97 -21.44 -0.51
C LYS A 170 -20.24 -20.11 -0.32
N ARG A 171 -20.76 -19.25 0.56
CA ARG A 171 -20.22 -17.90 0.82
C ARG A 171 -19.49 -17.72 2.16
N VAL A 172 -19.64 -18.67 3.08
CA VAL A 172 -19.02 -18.61 4.41
C VAL A 172 -17.71 -19.41 4.40
N THR A 173 -16.60 -18.70 4.48
CA THR A 173 -15.24 -19.26 4.60
C THR A 173 -14.95 -19.68 6.04
N GLU A 174 -13.78 -20.29 6.27
CA GLU A 174 -13.25 -20.55 7.61
C GLU A 174 -13.00 -19.29 8.46
N VAL A 175 -12.94 -18.11 7.82
CA VAL A 175 -12.80 -16.80 8.50
C VAL A 175 -14.07 -15.93 8.41
N GLY A 176 -15.19 -16.52 7.99
CA GLY A 176 -16.49 -15.85 7.84
C GLY A 176 -16.80 -15.43 6.40
N TYR A 177 -17.66 -14.43 6.22
CA TYR A 177 -17.87 -13.82 4.91
C TYR A 177 -16.62 -13.06 4.47
N GLY A 178 -16.25 -13.20 3.21
CA GLY A 178 -15.13 -12.49 2.59
C GLY A 178 -15.56 -11.78 1.31
N GLY A 179 -14.81 -10.75 0.92
CA GLY A 179 -14.99 -10.12 -0.39
C GLY A 179 -14.16 -10.81 -1.48
N ASP A 180 -14.63 -10.74 -2.72
CA ASP A 180 -13.96 -11.35 -3.86
C ASP A 180 -13.03 -10.37 -4.59
N TRP A 181 -11.73 -10.69 -4.68
CA TRP A 181 -10.74 -9.85 -5.37
C TRP A 181 -11.01 -9.68 -6.86
N GLY A 182 -11.75 -10.61 -7.47
CA GLY A 182 -12.18 -10.51 -8.86
C GLY A 182 -13.42 -9.65 -9.07
N HIS A 183 -14.04 -9.14 -8.00
CA HIS A 183 -15.15 -8.19 -8.09
C HIS A 183 -14.62 -6.74 -8.04
N PRO A 184 -14.77 -5.93 -9.11
CA PRO A 184 -14.20 -4.58 -9.17
C PRO A 184 -14.62 -3.67 -8.01
N LEU A 185 -15.89 -3.72 -7.60
CA LEU A 185 -16.43 -2.96 -6.47
C LEU A 185 -15.73 -3.26 -5.14
N TYR A 186 -15.42 -4.52 -4.83
CA TYR A 186 -14.71 -4.87 -3.60
C TYR A 186 -13.26 -4.39 -3.64
N HIS A 187 -12.62 -4.60 -4.79
CA HIS A 187 -11.26 -4.14 -5.04
C HIS A 187 -11.14 -2.62 -4.84
N GLU A 188 -12.11 -1.85 -5.33
CA GLU A 188 -12.17 -0.40 -5.17
C GLU A 188 -12.50 0.02 -3.74
N TRP A 189 -13.52 -0.60 -3.11
CA TRP A 189 -13.86 -0.34 -1.70
C TRP A 189 -12.66 -0.53 -0.78
N PHE A 190 -11.97 -1.68 -0.89
CA PHE A 190 -10.83 -1.97 -0.04
C PHE A 190 -9.68 -0.98 -0.25
N ALA A 191 -9.42 -0.58 -1.51
CA ALA A 191 -8.42 0.45 -1.80
C ALA A 191 -8.80 1.80 -1.16
N LYS A 192 -10.08 2.20 -1.21
CA LYS A 192 -10.55 3.43 -0.56
C LYS A 192 -10.37 3.38 0.95
N VAL A 193 -10.71 2.27 1.61
CA VAL A 193 -10.50 2.10 3.07
C VAL A 193 -9.01 2.16 3.42
N ALA A 194 -8.15 1.51 2.65
CA ALA A 194 -6.71 1.50 2.89
C ALA A 194 -6.08 2.90 2.71
N LEU A 195 -6.37 3.58 1.60
CA LEU A 195 -5.84 4.92 1.31
C LEU A 195 -6.39 5.98 2.25
N ASP A 196 -7.57 5.71 2.82
CA ASP A 196 -8.13 6.57 3.81
C ASP A 196 -7.35 6.62 5.13
N LEU A 197 -6.93 5.46 5.62
CA LEU A 197 -6.02 5.36 6.76
C LEU A 197 -4.71 6.11 6.46
N VAL A 198 -4.18 5.94 5.25
CA VAL A 198 -2.92 6.57 4.82
C VAL A 198 -3.01 8.10 4.86
N ARG A 199 -4.06 8.69 4.32
CA ARG A 199 -4.19 10.16 4.23
C ARG A 199 -4.58 10.82 5.55
N ARG A 200 -5.35 10.14 6.42
CA ARG A 200 -5.86 10.73 7.67
C ARG A 200 -4.91 10.63 8.86
N TYR A 201 -4.14 9.54 8.94
CA TYR A 201 -3.34 9.23 10.13
C TYR A 201 -1.85 9.25 9.81
N ASP A 202 -1.03 9.75 10.73
CA ASP A 202 0.44 9.74 10.62
C ASP A 202 1.02 8.36 10.93
N ILE A 203 0.68 7.38 10.10
CA ILE A 203 1.12 5.99 10.24
C ILE A 203 2.51 5.79 9.62
N ASP A 204 3.32 4.95 10.24
CA ASP A 204 4.65 4.57 9.72
C ASP A 204 4.54 3.50 8.63
N GLY A 205 3.50 2.67 8.71
CA GLY A 205 3.25 1.63 7.71
C GLY A 205 1.80 1.20 7.61
N LEU A 206 1.47 0.63 6.46
CA LEU A 206 0.23 -0.09 6.19
C LEU A 206 0.59 -1.58 6.02
N HIS A 207 -0.10 -2.42 6.78
CA HIS A 207 0.18 -3.85 6.87
C HIS A 207 -1.05 -4.67 6.45
N PHE A 208 -0.87 -5.51 5.43
CA PHE A 208 -1.93 -6.38 4.93
C PHE A 208 -1.90 -7.76 5.58
N ASP A 209 -2.99 -8.19 6.19
CA ASP A 209 -3.22 -9.61 6.49
C ASP A 209 -4.42 -10.12 5.67
N TYR A 210 -4.46 -11.42 5.40
CA TYR A 210 -5.48 -12.04 4.56
C TYR A 210 -5.61 -11.40 3.16
N ILE A 211 -4.53 -10.81 2.61
CA ILE A 211 -4.48 -10.32 1.23
C ILE A 211 -4.32 -11.48 0.25
N ARG A 212 -5.34 -12.32 0.19
CA ARG A 212 -5.37 -13.63 -0.49
C ARG A 212 -6.80 -14.16 -0.55
N TYR A 213 -6.98 -15.29 -1.23
CA TYR A 213 -8.16 -16.13 -1.06
C TYR A 213 -7.95 -17.12 0.10
N THR A 214 -9.03 -17.81 0.50
CA THR A 214 -9.03 -18.81 1.58
C THR A 214 -8.64 -20.21 1.11
N GLY A 215 -8.65 -20.45 -0.20
CA GLY A 215 -8.15 -21.69 -0.78
C GLY A 215 -8.48 -21.84 -2.26
N GLU A 216 -8.08 -22.97 -2.83
CA GLU A 216 -8.15 -23.21 -4.28
C GLU A 216 -9.60 -23.30 -4.80
N ARG A 217 -10.55 -23.61 -3.93
CA ARG A 217 -11.98 -23.67 -4.28
C ARG A 217 -12.68 -22.32 -4.18
N TRP A 218 -12.03 -21.24 -3.73
CA TRP A 218 -12.65 -19.91 -3.55
C TRP A 218 -12.34 -18.95 -4.70
N GLY A 219 -13.09 -17.85 -4.77
CA GLY A 219 -12.92 -16.81 -5.78
C GLY A 219 -13.90 -16.88 -6.95
N TYR A 220 -15.00 -17.61 -6.77
CA TYR A 220 -15.97 -17.92 -7.81
C TYR A 220 -17.15 -16.96 -7.90
N ASN A 221 -17.00 -15.73 -7.39
CA ASN A 221 -18.02 -14.71 -7.58
C ASN A 221 -18.41 -14.60 -9.08
N PRO A 222 -19.70 -14.53 -9.43
CA PRO A 222 -20.16 -14.52 -10.82
C PRO A 222 -19.51 -13.43 -11.69
N VAL A 223 -19.28 -12.24 -11.13
CA VAL A 223 -18.61 -11.13 -11.83
C VAL A 223 -17.15 -11.48 -12.13
N SER A 224 -16.45 -12.15 -11.20
CA SER A 224 -15.07 -12.62 -11.41
C SER A 224 -14.99 -13.65 -12.54
N ILE A 225 -15.93 -14.60 -12.58
CA ILE A 225 -16.02 -15.61 -13.63
C ILE A 225 -16.31 -14.96 -14.99
N GLU A 226 -17.23 -14.01 -15.05
CA GLU A 226 -17.55 -13.30 -16.29
C GLU A 226 -16.32 -12.57 -16.86
N ARG A 227 -15.60 -11.85 -15.99
CA ARG A 227 -14.38 -11.12 -16.38
C ARG A 227 -13.27 -12.08 -16.84
N PHE A 228 -13.07 -13.20 -16.14
CA PHE A 228 -12.15 -14.25 -16.57
C PHE A 228 -12.53 -14.80 -17.96
N ASN A 229 -13.79 -15.14 -18.15
CA ASN A 229 -14.31 -15.68 -19.40
C ASN A 229 -14.11 -14.69 -20.56
N ARG A 230 -14.40 -13.41 -20.34
CA ARG A 230 -14.17 -12.33 -21.30
C ARG A 230 -12.68 -12.21 -21.66
N ARG A 231 -11.79 -12.20 -20.67
CA ARG A 231 -10.34 -12.05 -20.89
C ARG A 231 -9.73 -13.20 -21.68
N TYR A 232 -10.16 -14.44 -21.41
CA TYR A 232 -9.54 -15.62 -22.00
C TYR A 232 -10.38 -16.28 -23.11
N GLY A 233 -11.47 -15.65 -23.55
CA GLY A 233 -12.39 -16.21 -24.54
C GLY A 233 -12.99 -17.55 -24.10
N ARG A 234 -13.30 -17.68 -22.81
CA ARG A 234 -13.85 -18.90 -22.18
C ARG A 234 -15.34 -18.72 -21.87
N THR A 235 -15.98 -19.81 -21.45
CA THR A 235 -17.37 -19.82 -20.98
C THR A 235 -17.51 -20.77 -19.79
N GLY A 236 -18.58 -20.63 -19.01
CA GLY A 236 -18.86 -21.50 -17.87
C GLY A 236 -17.98 -21.22 -16.64
N LYS A 237 -18.00 -22.15 -15.69
CA LYS A 237 -17.23 -22.07 -14.43
C LYS A 237 -15.89 -22.81 -14.62
N PRO A 238 -14.74 -22.15 -14.43
CA PRO A 238 -13.44 -22.82 -14.59
C PRO A 238 -13.17 -23.81 -13.45
N GLU A 239 -12.53 -24.94 -13.76
CA GLU A 239 -12.14 -25.91 -12.73
C GLU A 239 -11.15 -25.31 -11.72
N PRO A 240 -11.20 -25.67 -10.42
CA PRO A 240 -10.28 -25.12 -9.41
C PRO A 240 -8.80 -25.28 -9.75
N ALA A 241 -8.48 -26.39 -10.42
CA ALA A 241 -7.14 -26.76 -10.85
C ALA A 241 -6.69 -26.06 -12.15
N ASP A 242 -7.57 -25.35 -12.86
CA ASP A 242 -7.25 -24.69 -14.14
C ASP A 242 -6.10 -23.66 -13.93
N PRO A 243 -4.97 -23.83 -14.64
CA PRO A 243 -3.81 -22.94 -14.47
C PRO A 243 -4.11 -21.47 -14.82
N LEU A 244 -4.97 -21.21 -15.81
CA LEU A 244 -5.37 -19.84 -16.17
C LEU A 244 -6.24 -19.22 -15.09
N TRP A 245 -7.14 -19.99 -14.48
CA TRP A 245 -7.97 -19.52 -13.38
C TRP A 245 -7.16 -19.25 -12.11
N LYS A 246 -6.16 -20.10 -11.82
CA LYS A 246 -5.19 -19.83 -10.74
C LYS A 246 -4.39 -18.55 -11.00
N GLN A 247 -3.93 -18.35 -12.23
CA GLN A 247 -3.21 -17.12 -12.60
C GLN A 247 -4.12 -15.89 -12.50
N TRP A 248 -5.33 -15.96 -13.03
CA TRP A 248 -6.32 -14.89 -12.93
C TRP A 248 -6.52 -14.41 -11.49
N ARG A 249 -6.72 -15.34 -10.54
CA ARG A 249 -6.89 -15.02 -9.12
C ARG A 249 -5.64 -14.39 -8.50
N ARG A 250 -4.43 -14.85 -8.87
CA ARG A 250 -3.17 -14.18 -8.47
C ARG A 250 -3.08 -12.76 -9.00
N ASP A 251 -3.50 -12.55 -10.25
CA ASP A 251 -3.49 -11.23 -10.89
C ASP A 251 -4.45 -10.27 -10.18
N GLN A 252 -5.63 -10.75 -9.74
CA GLN A 252 -6.60 -9.92 -9.02
C GLN A 252 -6.07 -9.46 -7.65
N VAL A 253 -5.44 -10.36 -6.90
CA VAL A 253 -4.82 -10.00 -5.60
C VAL A 253 -3.64 -9.04 -5.84
N SER A 254 -2.82 -9.30 -6.85
CA SER A 254 -1.67 -8.43 -7.17
C SER A 254 -2.09 -7.05 -7.66
N ALA A 255 -3.22 -6.94 -8.37
CA ALA A 255 -3.78 -5.67 -8.83
C ALA A 255 -4.14 -4.75 -7.67
N VAL A 256 -4.75 -5.28 -6.60
CA VAL A 256 -5.14 -4.45 -5.44
C VAL A 256 -3.91 -4.00 -4.65
N VAL A 257 -2.93 -4.89 -4.47
CA VAL A 257 -1.64 -4.56 -3.82
C VAL A 257 -0.94 -3.44 -4.60
N ARG A 258 -0.87 -3.57 -5.93
CA ARG A 258 -0.26 -2.57 -6.81
C ARG A 258 -0.99 -1.22 -6.75
N LYS A 259 -2.33 -1.22 -6.79
CA LYS A 259 -3.14 0.00 -6.69
C LYS A 259 -2.89 0.74 -5.39
N ILE A 260 -2.96 0.03 -4.26
CA ILE A 260 -2.74 0.63 -2.95
C ILE A 260 -1.30 1.10 -2.82
N TYR A 261 -0.31 0.28 -3.20
CA TYR A 261 1.10 0.67 -3.14
C TYR A 261 1.36 1.96 -3.92
N ALA A 262 0.97 2.03 -5.20
CA ALA A 262 1.24 3.18 -6.06
C ALA A 262 0.59 4.46 -5.52
N GLN A 263 -0.68 4.39 -5.12
CA GLN A 263 -1.39 5.57 -4.61
C GLN A 263 -0.93 5.97 -3.20
N ALA A 264 -0.70 5.01 -2.29
CA ALA A 264 -0.26 5.30 -0.94
C ALA A 264 1.15 5.91 -0.90
N THR A 265 2.07 5.41 -1.74
CA THR A 265 3.42 5.97 -1.84
C THR A 265 3.43 7.34 -2.52
N ALA A 266 2.50 7.62 -3.44
CA ALA A 266 2.36 8.95 -4.00
C ALA A 266 1.79 9.97 -3.00
N LEU A 267 0.93 9.54 -2.07
CA LEU A 267 0.46 10.37 -0.95
C LEU A 267 1.51 10.56 0.15
N LYS A 268 2.16 9.47 0.54
CA LYS A 268 3.16 9.41 1.63
C LYS A 268 4.38 8.60 1.16
N PRO A 269 5.36 9.25 0.52
CA PRO A 269 6.52 8.57 -0.08
C PRO A 269 7.34 7.69 0.87
N GLN A 270 7.36 8.04 2.16
CA GLN A 270 8.09 7.28 3.19
C GLN A 270 7.27 6.16 3.86
N LEU A 271 5.97 6.06 3.59
CA LEU A 271 5.10 5.03 4.17
C LEU A 271 5.60 3.62 3.79
N LYS A 272 5.68 2.72 4.78
CA LYS A 272 6.10 1.33 4.58
C LYS A 272 4.88 0.45 4.27
N ILE A 273 4.89 -0.26 3.14
CA ILE A 273 3.86 -1.25 2.80
C ILE A 273 4.36 -2.65 3.13
N SER A 274 3.65 -3.34 4.01
CA SER A 274 4.04 -4.68 4.48
C SER A 274 2.88 -5.65 4.46
N ALA A 275 3.16 -6.95 4.60
CA ALA A 275 2.11 -7.97 4.62
C ALA A 275 2.49 -9.18 5.48
N ALA A 276 1.48 -9.80 6.09
CA ALA A 276 1.54 -11.13 6.70
C ALA A 276 1.40 -12.19 5.59
N LEU A 277 2.44 -13.00 5.41
CA LEU A 277 2.56 -13.88 4.25
C LEU A 277 2.48 -15.36 4.61
N ILE A 278 1.80 -16.13 3.77
CA ILE A 278 1.57 -17.56 3.99
C ILE A 278 2.84 -18.36 3.74
N THR A 279 3.09 -19.31 4.65
CA THR A 279 4.19 -20.27 4.57
C THR A 279 3.71 -21.71 4.80
N TRP A 280 2.43 -22.04 4.63
CA TRP A 280 1.90 -23.35 5.07
C TRP A 280 2.64 -24.53 4.44
N GLY A 281 3.08 -25.44 5.31
CA GLY A 281 3.84 -26.62 4.94
C GLY A 281 5.32 -26.33 4.73
N ASP A 282 5.97 -27.26 4.03
CA ASP A 282 7.42 -27.16 3.84
C ASP A 282 7.82 -25.98 2.95
N GLY A 283 8.93 -25.32 3.31
CA GLY A 283 9.53 -24.23 2.55
C GLY A 283 10.04 -24.67 1.18
N PRO A 284 10.22 -23.74 0.23
CA PRO A 284 10.78 -24.04 -1.07
C PRO A 284 12.20 -24.60 -0.92
N GLN A 285 12.51 -25.66 -1.67
CA GLN A 285 13.88 -26.20 -1.70
C GLN A 285 14.83 -25.34 -2.55
N ASN A 286 14.28 -24.60 -3.50
CA ASN A 286 14.98 -23.68 -4.39
C ASN A 286 13.98 -22.64 -4.94
N THR A 287 14.45 -21.73 -5.79
CA THR A 287 13.62 -20.67 -6.40
C THR A 287 12.46 -21.23 -7.23
N ASP A 288 12.68 -22.31 -8.00
CA ASP A 288 11.67 -22.88 -8.90
C ASP A 288 10.52 -23.57 -8.16
N ASP A 289 10.79 -24.04 -6.94
CA ASP A 289 9.79 -24.71 -6.09
C ASP A 289 8.75 -23.75 -5.48
N TRP A 290 8.97 -22.44 -5.60
CA TRP A 290 8.04 -21.38 -5.15
C TRP A 290 6.61 -21.61 -5.65
N VAL A 291 6.46 -21.94 -6.93
CA VAL A 291 5.14 -22.08 -7.57
C VAL A 291 4.33 -23.28 -7.03
N ASN A 292 4.98 -24.20 -6.31
CA ASN A 292 4.34 -25.36 -5.68
C ASN A 292 3.92 -25.08 -4.22
N ARG A 293 4.29 -23.92 -3.66
CA ARG A 293 3.95 -23.59 -2.27
C ARG A 293 2.52 -23.09 -2.16
N SER A 294 1.93 -23.33 -0.99
CA SER A 294 0.54 -22.96 -0.66
C SER A 294 0.20 -21.50 -0.97
N ALA A 295 1.11 -20.58 -0.63
CA ALA A 295 0.99 -19.16 -0.94
C ALA A 295 0.68 -18.91 -2.43
N TYR A 296 1.48 -19.48 -3.33
CA TYR A 296 1.32 -19.29 -4.77
C TYR A 296 0.17 -20.12 -5.37
N ARG A 297 0.09 -21.42 -5.03
CA ARG A 297 -0.79 -22.37 -5.74
C ARG A 297 -2.21 -22.48 -5.19
N ALA A 298 -2.38 -22.25 -3.88
CA ALA A 298 -3.63 -22.56 -3.19
C ALA A 298 -4.39 -21.31 -2.73
N VAL A 299 -3.68 -20.27 -2.26
CA VAL A 299 -4.32 -19.04 -1.76
C VAL A 299 -4.02 -17.81 -2.60
N PHE A 300 -3.21 -17.95 -3.64
CA PHE A 300 -2.93 -16.92 -4.66
C PHE A 300 -2.27 -15.64 -4.12
N GLN A 301 -1.46 -15.79 -3.06
CA GLN A 301 -0.64 -14.75 -2.45
C GLN A 301 0.79 -14.78 -3.03
N ASP A 302 0.98 -14.28 -4.26
CA ASP A 302 2.29 -14.29 -4.94
C ASP A 302 3.26 -13.23 -4.40
N TRP A 303 3.64 -13.39 -3.13
CA TRP A 303 4.46 -12.39 -2.46
C TRP A 303 5.89 -12.32 -2.99
N GLN A 304 6.44 -13.39 -3.59
CA GLN A 304 7.73 -13.30 -4.28
C GLN A 304 7.61 -12.39 -5.51
N GLY A 305 6.51 -12.51 -6.27
CA GLY A 305 6.18 -11.59 -7.37
C GLY A 305 6.09 -10.14 -6.89
N TRP A 306 5.44 -9.89 -5.75
CA TRP A 306 5.30 -8.54 -5.19
C TRP A 306 6.63 -7.90 -4.79
N LEU A 307 7.57 -8.69 -4.25
CA LEU A 307 8.93 -8.22 -3.94
C LEU A 307 9.72 -7.90 -5.22
N LYS A 308 9.65 -8.77 -6.23
CA LYS A 308 10.31 -8.58 -7.55
C LYS A 308 9.80 -7.33 -8.26
N GLU A 309 8.49 -7.13 -8.26
CA GLU A 309 7.87 -5.94 -8.85
C GLU A 309 8.13 -4.68 -8.01
N GLY A 310 8.25 -4.86 -6.69
CA GLY A 310 8.44 -3.77 -5.73
C GLY A 310 7.15 -3.10 -5.28
N ILE A 311 6.04 -3.83 -5.28
CA ILE A 311 4.75 -3.37 -4.74
C ILE A 311 4.53 -3.81 -3.27
N LEU A 312 5.58 -4.37 -2.65
CA LEU A 312 5.67 -4.68 -1.23
C LEU A 312 7.05 -4.26 -0.72
N ASP A 313 7.11 -3.44 0.33
CA ASP A 313 8.38 -2.96 0.88
C ASP A 313 8.98 -3.96 1.88
N ILE A 314 8.11 -4.55 2.71
CA ILE A 314 8.51 -5.45 3.80
C ILE A 314 7.68 -6.73 3.73
N ALA A 315 8.33 -7.84 3.42
CA ALA A 315 7.74 -9.17 3.53
C ALA A 315 7.86 -9.69 4.97
N ILE A 316 6.73 -10.01 5.60
CA ILE A 316 6.67 -10.62 6.92
C ILE A 316 5.96 -11.98 6.84
N PRO A 317 6.61 -13.04 6.32
CA PRO A 317 6.04 -14.37 6.36
C PRO A 317 5.77 -14.86 7.77
N MET A 318 4.61 -15.45 7.95
CA MET A 318 4.13 -16.07 9.18
C MET A 318 4.79 -17.44 9.34
N VAL A 319 6.11 -17.46 9.59
CA VAL A 319 6.92 -18.68 9.77
C VAL A 319 6.60 -19.35 11.11
N TYR A 320 5.31 -19.63 11.33
CA TYR A 320 4.74 -20.08 12.60
C TYR A 320 4.89 -21.58 12.71
N TYR A 321 6.06 -21.98 13.19
CA TYR A 321 6.42 -23.37 13.37
C TYR A 321 6.98 -23.56 14.77
N ASN A 322 6.57 -24.65 15.42
CA ASN A 322 7.10 -24.97 16.73
C ASN A 322 8.53 -25.53 16.60
N GLU A 323 9.39 -25.08 17.50
CA GLU A 323 10.79 -25.45 17.59
C GLU A 323 11.00 -26.85 18.20
N ALA A 324 10.05 -27.31 19.02
CA ALA A 324 10.15 -28.57 19.75
C ALA A 324 10.06 -29.80 18.83
N SER A 325 9.42 -29.67 17.66
CA SER A 325 9.36 -30.70 16.63
C SER A 325 10.48 -30.49 15.62
N GLU A 326 11.36 -31.49 15.44
CA GLU A 326 12.44 -31.44 14.44
C GLU A 326 11.93 -31.14 13.02
N ARG A 327 10.75 -31.68 12.67
CA ARG A 327 10.11 -31.44 11.36
C ARG A 327 9.72 -29.96 11.18
N HIS A 328 8.99 -29.39 12.13
CA HIS A 328 8.53 -27.99 12.04
C HIS A 328 9.69 -27.02 12.24
N ALA A 329 10.64 -27.40 13.09
CA ALA A 329 11.91 -26.73 13.15
C ALA A 329 12.51 -26.63 11.73
N GLY A 330 12.65 -27.75 11.01
CA GLY A 330 13.09 -27.76 9.62
C GLY A 330 12.30 -26.84 8.68
N PHE A 331 10.97 -26.75 8.83
CA PHE A 331 10.13 -25.83 8.05
C PHE A 331 10.47 -24.36 8.34
N PHE A 332 10.66 -24.01 9.62
CA PHE A 332 11.08 -22.67 10.02
C PHE A 332 12.37 -22.26 9.29
N ARG A 333 13.38 -23.14 9.30
CA ARG A 333 14.71 -22.85 8.74
C ARG A 333 14.61 -22.62 7.24
N ARG A 334 13.93 -23.51 6.52
CA ARG A 334 13.80 -23.40 5.06
C ARG A 334 13.04 -22.14 4.63
N TRP A 335 11.97 -21.78 5.32
CA TRP A 335 11.28 -20.53 5.03
C TRP A 335 12.10 -19.30 5.39
N ALA A 336 12.81 -19.32 6.52
CA ALA A 336 13.67 -18.22 6.92
C ALA A 336 14.80 -17.99 5.91
N ASP A 337 15.48 -19.05 5.49
CA ASP A 337 16.56 -18.93 4.50
C ASP A 337 16.05 -18.54 3.12
N PHE A 338 14.92 -19.11 2.70
CA PHE A 338 14.28 -18.72 1.45
C PHE A 338 13.93 -17.23 1.43
N LEU A 339 13.37 -16.68 2.50
CA LEU A 339 13.10 -15.24 2.59
C LEU A 339 14.40 -14.43 2.49
N LYS A 340 15.44 -14.81 3.25
CA LYS A 340 16.73 -14.10 3.26
C LYS A 340 17.34 -14.02 1.85
N ASP A 341 17.22 -15.09 1.06
CA ASP A 341 17.79 -15.17 -0.29
C ASP A 341 16.90 -14.58 -1.40
N HIS A 342 15.63 -14.27 -1.13
CA HIS A 342 14.65 -13.80 -2.13
C HIS A 342 14.00 -12.46 -1.78
N GLN A 343 14.79 -11.50 -1.29
CA GLN A 343 14.27 -10.18 -0.91
C GLN A 343 14.12 -9.21 -2.09
N HIS A 344 14.80 -9.46 -3.22
CA HIS A 344 14.65 -8.70 -4.47
C HIS A 344 14.77 -7.18 -4.34
N GLY A 345 15.75 -6.71 -3.55
CA GLY A 345 15.94 -5.27 -3.31
C GLY A 345 14.90 -4.65 -2.38
N ARG A 346 14.14 -5.49 -1.66
CA ARG A 346 13.23 -5.14 -0.58
C ARG A 346 13.74 -5.69 0.74
N ILE A 347 12.90 -5.66 1.78
CA ILE A 347 13.25 -6.15 3.11
C ILE A 347 12.41 -7.36 3.51
N GLY A 348 13.06 -8.40 4.02
CA GLY A 348 12.45 -9.55 4.69
C GLY A 348 12.58 -9.48 6.21
N VAL A 349 11.47 -9.69 6.91
CA VAL A 349 11.35 -9.78 8.38
C VAL A 349 10.73 -11.13 8.74
N ILE A 350 11.33 -11.86 9.67
CA ILE A 350 10.84 -13.20 10.04
C ILE A 350 9.69 -13.10 11.04
N GLY A 351 8.48 -13.52 10.65
CA GLY A 351 7.34 -13.64 11.56
C GLY A 351 7.45 -14.91 12.41
N ILE A 352 7.72 -14.76 13.70
CA ILE A 352 7.84 -15.87 14.66
C ILE A 352 6.50 -16.09 15.37
N GLY A 353 6.01 -17.33 15.33
CA GLY A 353 4.83 -17.75 16.09
C GLY A 353 5.20 -18.05 17.53
N ASN A 354 5.44 -17.05 18.36
CA ASN A 354 5.83 -17.24 19.76
C ASN A 354 4.72 -17.93 20.58
N TYR A 355 3.45 -17.76 20.21
CA TYR A 355 2.32 -18.51 20.80
C TYR A 355 2.42 -20.05 20.64
N LEU A 356 3.25 -20.54 19.72
CA LEU A 356 3.53 -21.98 19.53
C LEU A 356 4.72 -22.46 20.37
N ASN A 357 5.54 -21.56 20.90
CA ASN A 357 6.89 -21.84 21.38
C ASN A 357 7.07 -21.42 22.84
N SER A 358 7.88 -22.17 23.59
CA SER A 358 8.37 -21.66 24.87
C SER A 358 9.20 -20.39 24.64
N ILE A 359 9.42 -19.60 25.69
CA ILE A 359 10.28 -18.41 25.61
C ILE A 359 11.68 -18.81 25.10
N GLU A 360 12.26 -19.87 25.65
CA GLU A 360 13.56 -20.40 25.22
C GLU A 360 13.59 -20.76 23.72
N ASN A 361 12.57 -21.47 23.25
CA ASN A 361 12.47 -21.86 21.85
C ASN A 361 12.28 -20.65 20.92
N THR A 362 11.56 -19.63 21.38
CA THR A 362 11.44 -18.36 20.66
C THR A 362 12.81 -17.68 20.54
N LEU A 363 13.62 -17.66 21.61
CA LEU A 363 14.99 -17.13 21.56
C LEU A 363 15.89 -17.91 20.60
N ARG A 364 15.77 -19.24 20.53
CA ARG A 364 16.50 -20.06 19.54
C ARG A 364 16.13 -19.71 18.10
N GLN A 365 14.84 -19.46 17.84
CA GLN A 365 14.38 -19.03 16.51
C GLN A 365 14.89 -17.62 16.15
N ILE A 366 14.97 -16.71 17.13
CA ILE A 366 15.60 -15.39 16.96
C ILE A 366 17.08 -15.55 16.57
N ASP A 367 17.83 -16.42 17.26
CA ASP A 367 19.24 -16.69 16.94
C ASP A 367 19.40 -17.18 15.49
N TYR A 368 18.56 -18.12 15.04
CA TYR A 368 18.59 -18.60 13.64
C TYR A 368 18.20 -17.52 12.64
N ALA A 369 17.17 -16.71 12.93
CA ALA A 369 16.72 -15.64 12.05
C ALA A 369 17.83 -14.61 11.78
N ARG A 370 18.69 -14.33 12.77
CA ARG A 370 19.82 -13.40 12.68
C ARG A 370 21.05 -13.96 11.97
N GLN A 371 21.17 -15.29 11.85
CA GLN A 371 22.28 -15.92 11.14
C GLN A 371 22.14 -15.70 9.63
N PRO A 372 23.26 -15.46 8.92
CA PRO A 372 23.24 -15.38 7.46
C PRO A 372 22.95 -16.75 6.83
N THR A 373 22.39 -16.76 5.63
CA THR A 373 22.35 -17.96 4.78
C THR A 373 23.76 -18.33 4.30
N PRO A 374 23.98 -19.51 3.70
CA PRO A 374 25.25 -19.83 3.02
C PRO A 374 25.65 -18.80 1.96
N ALA A 375 24.69 -18.09 1.36
CA ALA A 375 24.93 -17.00 0.41
C ALA A 375 25.30 -15.66 1.09
N GLY A 376 25.35 -15.61 2.42
CA GLY A 376 25.67 -14.42 3.20
C GLY A 376 24.50 -13.47 3.45
N ASN A 377 23.30 -13.80 2.96
CA ASN A 377 22.13 -12.92 3.09
C ASN A 377 21.52 -13.00 4.48
N ARG A 378 20.97 -11.87 4.96
CA ARG A 378 20.39 -11.73 6.29
C ARG A 378 18.96 -11.20 6.21
N ALA A 379 18.13 -11.58 7.18
CA ALA A 379 16.87 -10.91 7.41
C ALA A 379 17.16 -9.56 8.09
N TYR A 380 16.28 -8.59 7.88
CA TYR A 380 16.42 -7.25 8.48
C TYR A 380 15.73 -7.14 9.83
N GLY A 381 15.12 -8.22 10.31
CA GLY A 381 14.49 -8.23 11.62
C GLY A 381 13.50 -9.37 11.82
N ILE A 382 12.76 -9.24 12.91
CA ILE A 382 11.88 -10.25 13.48
C ILE A 382 10.59 -9.57 13.90
N ASN A 383 9.48 -10.29 13.75
CA ASN A 383 8.17 -9.85 14.20
C ASN A 383 7.46 -10.98 14.96
N PHE A 384 6.86 -10.68 16.10
CA PHE A 384 6.25 -11.67 16.98
C PHE A 384 4.72 -11.77 16.77
N PHE A 385 4.17 -12.98 16.78
CA PHE A 385 2.73 -13.23 16.88
C PHE A 385 2.40 -14.06 18.14
N SER A 386 1.70 -13.51 19.14
CA SER A 386 1.14 -12.16 19.21
C SER A 386 1.34 -11.49 20.58
N TYR A 387 0.94 -10.23 20.68
CA TYR A 387 0.89 -9.47 21.94
C TYR A 387 0.02 -10.14 23.00
N ALA A 388 -1.13 -10.69 22.60
CA ALA A 388 -2.09 -11.32 23.51
C ALA A 388 -1.69 -12.75 23.91
N ALA A 389 -1.00 -13.47 23.04
CA ALA A 389 -0.51 -14.83 23.27
C ALA A 389 1.02 -14.87 23.15
N THR A 390 1.71 -14.70 24.28
CA THR A 390 3.15 -14.44 24.33
C THR A 390 4.01 -15.70 24.24
N SER A 391 3.47 -16.86 24.61
CA SER A 391 4.23 -18.11 24.67
C SER A 391 3.31 -19.34 24.53
N GLY A 392 3.92 -20.47 24.18
CA GLY A 392 3.26 -21.78 24.11
C GLY A 392 4.13 -22.91 24.64
N ASN A 393 3.63 -24.13 24.52
CA ASN A 393 4.28 -25.34 25.04
C ASN A 393 4.92 -26.20 23.94
N GLY A 394 5.13 -25.66 22.73
CA GLY A 394 5.73 -26.41 21.63
C GLY A 394 4.74 -27.26 20.81
N THR A 395 3.44 -26.98 20.88
CA THR A 395 2.39 -27.74 20.19
C THR A 395 1.87 -26.98 18.96
N GLU A 396 1.33 -27.70 17.96
CA GLU A 396 0.75 -27.08 16.76
C GLU A 396 -0.51 -26.24 17.04
N GLY A 397 -1.29 -26.61 18.05
CA GLY A 397 -2.48 -25.85 18.46
C GLY A 397 -2.14 -24.51 19.12
N GLY A 398 -0.89 -24.30 19.50
CA GLY A 398 -0.45 -23.11 20.22
C GLY A 398 -1.10 -22.95 21.58
N SER A 399 -1.01 -21.74 22.11
CA SER A 399 -1.62 -21.34 23.37
C SER A 399 -2.19 -19.93 23.26
N ASN A 400 -3.20 -19.64 24.08
CA ASN A 400 -3.66 -18.26 24.34
C ASN A 400 -3.02 -17.70 25.63
N ARG A 401 -1.87 -18.26 26.03
CA ARG A 401 -1.20 -17.91 27.28
C ARG A 401 -0.52 -16.56 27.15
N TYR A 402 -0.80 -15.70 28.13
CA TYR A 402 -0.08 -14.46 28.36
C TYR A 402 0.91 -14.62 29.52
N GLU A 403 2.15 -14.18 29.33
CA GLU A 403 3.23 -14.17 30.31
C GLU A 403 4.04 -12.87 30.22
N GLU A 404 4.09 -12.12 31.31
CA GLU A 404 4.85 -10.86 31.38
C GLU A 404 6.37 -11.12 31.23
N GLU A 405 6.83 -12.31 31.65
CA GLU A 405 8.20 -12.80 31.56
C GLU A 405 8.73 -12.82 30.12
N PHE A 406 7.85 -12.96 29.11
CA PHE A 406 8.23 -12.90 27.71
C PHE A 406 8.90 -11.56 27.36
N TYR A 407 8.29 -10.45 27.75
CA TYR A 407 8.84 -9.12 27.48
C TYR A 407 10.13 -8.86 28.27
N THR A 408 10.24 -9.41 29.48
CA THR A 408 11.47 -9.36 30.27
C THR A 408 12.60 -10.16 29.60
N ALA A 409 12.29 -11.36 29.09
CA ALA A 409 13.25 -12.19 28.37
C ALA A 409 13.74 -11.49 27.08
N LEU A 410 12.84 -10.87 26.32
CA LEU A 410 13.21 -10.08 25.14
C LEU A 410 14.08 -8.88 25.52
N GLY A 411 13.72 -8.14 26.57
CA GLY A 411 14.52 -7.02 27.08
C GLY A 411 15.95 -7.44 27.43
N ASN A 412 16.10 -8.56 28.15
CA ASN A 412 17.38 -9.14 28.50
C ASN A 412 18.17 -9.66 27.30
N TYR A 413 17.47 -10.22 26.30
CA TYR A 413 18.09 -10.75 25.09
C TYR A 413 18.59 -9.63 24.17
N PHE A 414 17.75 -8.63 23.88
CA PHE A 414 18.08 -7.52 22.98
C PHE A 414 19.01 -6.49 23.63
N LYS A 415 18.93 -6.30 24.95
CA LYS A 415 19.72 -5.40 25.81
C LYS A 415 19.58 -3.90 25.54
N GLU A 416 19.51 -3.50 24.28
CA GLU A 416 19.43 -2.11 23.85
C GLU A 416 18.44 -1.94 22.71
N TRP A 417 17.84 -0.75 22.65
CA TRP A 417 16.96 -0.35 21.55
C TRP A 417 17.80 0.03 20.32
N VAL A 418 17.29 -0.32 19.14
CA VAL A 418 17.85 0.08 17.83
C VAL A 418 16.73 0.63 16.94
N PRO A 419 17.03 1.53 15.99
CA PRO A 419 16.02 2.00 15.04
C PRO A 419 15.59 0.87 14.09
N THR A 420 14.42 1.04 13.49
CA THR A 420 13.97 0.19 12.38
C THR A 420 14.89 0.37 11.17
N PRO A 421 14.95 -0.62 10.25
CA PRO A 421 15.74 -0.50 9.04
C PRO A 421 15.22 0.63 8.15
N THR A 422 16.15 1.41 7.60
CA THR A 422 15.85 2.38 6.55
C THR A 422 15.51 1.65 5.25
N LEU A 423 14.58 2.19 4.46
CA LEU A 423 14.28 1.70 3.10
C LEU A 423 14.97 2.62 2.09
N PRO A 424 16.12 2.25 1.48
CA PRO A 424 16.90 3.16 0.64
C PRO A 424 16.08 3.76 -0.52
N TRP A 425 15.20 2.96 -1.12
CA TRP A 425 14.34 3.39 -2.22
C TRP A 425 13.23 4.36 -1.82
N LYS A 426 12.99 4.60 -0.52
CA LYS A 426 12.07 5.63 -0.02
C LYS A 426 12.77 6.84 0.57
N VAL A 427 13.94 6.64 1.19
CA VAL A 427 14.72 7.73 1.81
C VAL A 427 15.44 8.56 0.74
N ALA A 428 15.99 7.90 -0.28
CA ALA A 428 16.68 8.54 -1.40
C ALA A 428 16.23 7.91 -2.73
N PRO A 429 14.97 8.11 -3.13
CA PRO A 429 14.43 7.50 -4.33
C PRO A 429 15.15 8.03 -5.58
N THR A 430 15.51 7.13 -6.50
CA THR A 430 16.00 7.48 -7.85
C THR A 430 14.95 7.23 -8.94
N ALA A 431 13.83 6.61 -8.55
CA ALA A 431 12.73 6.20 -9.40
C ALA A 431 11.41 6.77 -8.88
N GLY A 432 10.40 6.84 -9.74
CA GLY A 432 9.04 7.25 -9.41
C GLY A 432 7.99 6.26 -9.91
N HIS A 433 6.74 6.68 -9.86
CA HIS A 433 5.58 5.86 -10.21
C HIS A 433 4.75 6.53 -11.29
N LEU A 434 4.36 5.75 -12.31
CA LEU A 434 3.40 6.18 -13.32
C LEU A 434 2.15 5.32 -13.16
N MET A 435 1.00 5.94 -12.95
CA MET A 435 -0.28 5.24 -12.82
C MET A 435 -1.39 5.97 -13.58
N GLY A 436 -2.54 5.33 -13.70
CA GLY A 436 -3.70 5.95 -14.30
C GLY A 436 -4.91 5.05 -14.32
N THR A 437 -6.03 5.62 -14.78
CA THR A 437 -7.29 4.91 -14.97
C THR A 437 -7.73 5.10 -16.41
N VAL A 438 -8.02 3.98 -17.09
CA VAL A 438 -8.50 3.94 -18.47
C VAL A 438 -10.02 3.78 -18.45
N LEU A 439 -10.72 4.76 -19.01
CA LEU A 439 -12.18 4.84 -19.07
C LEU A 439 -12.63 4.92 -20.53
N ARG A 440 -13.85 4.48 -20.82
CA ARG A 440 -14.46 4.74 -22.12
C ARG A 440 -14.94 6.18 -22.23
N ALA A 441 -14.88 6.73 -23.44
CA ALA A 441 -15.22 8.11 -23.72
C ALA A 441 -16.72 8.42 -23.73
N ASP A 442 -17.53 7.40 -24.01
CA ASP A 442 -18.97 7.49 -24.17
C ASP A 442 -19.72 7.46 -22.83
N ASP A 443 -19.27 6.66 -21.87
CA ASP A 443 -20.03 6.44 -20.63
C ASP A 443 -19.20 6.31 -19.34
N LEU A 444 -17.91 6.62 -19.40
CA LEU A 444 -16.97 6.51 -18.27
C LEU A 444 -16.84 5.11 -17.66
N GLN A 445 -17.33 4.04 -18.30
CA GLN A 445 -17.09 2.71 -17.78
C GLN A 445 -15.59 2.37 -17.83
N PRO A 446 -15.06 1.70 -16.80
CA PRO A 446 -13.67 1.28 -16.77
C PRO A 446 -13.38 0.28 -17.89
N VAL A 447 -12.22 0.45 -18.54
CA VAL A 447 -11.76 -0.48 -19.56
C VAL A 447 -10.92 -1.57 -18.88
N ASP A 448 -11.56 -2.70 -18.59
CA ASP A 448 -10.88 -3.88 -18.06
C ASP A 448 -9.92 -4.47 -19.11
N SER A 449 -8.74 -4.88 -18.66
CA SER A 449 -7.76 -5.61 -19.45
C SER A 449 -7.22 -4.88 -20.69
N ALA A 450 -7.28 -3.54 -20.70
CA ALA A 450 -6.59 -2.72 -21.68
C ALA A 450 -5.07 -2.90 -21.55
N THR A 451 -4.40 -3.04 -22.69
CA THR A 451 -2.95 -3.10 -22.75
C THR A 451 -2.38 -1.69 -22.66
N VAL A 452 -1.45 -1.48 -21.73
CA VAL A 452 -0.74 -0.22 -21.55
C VAL A 452 0.75 -0.46 -21.78
N GLU A 453 1.25 0.05 -22.89
CA GLU A 453 2.67 0.03 -23.23
C GLU A 453 3.32 1.35 -22.83
N VAL A 454 4.37 1.29 -22.01
CA VAL A 454 5.11 2.46 -21.54
C VAL A 454 6.45 2.50 -22.26
N TYR A 455 6.76 3.65 -22.85
CA TYR A 455 7.97 3.88 -23.63
C TYR A 455 8.84 4.98 -23.00
N GLN A 456 10.16 4.80 -23.06
CA GLN A 456 11.16 5.82 -22.71
C GLN A 456 12.11 5.99 -23.89
N ALA A 457 12.26 7.22 -24.39
CA ALA A 457 13.09 7.52 -25.56
C ALA A 457 12.83 6.58 -26.76
N GLY A 458 11.56 6.23 -27.01
CA GLY A 458 11.14 5.34 -28.09
C GLY A 458 11.30 3.84 -27.83
N SER A 459 11.90 3.44 -26.70
CA SER A 459 12.04 2.02 -26.32
C SER A 459 10.93 1.59 -25.36
N LEU A 460 10.32 0.44 -25.63
CA LEU A 460 9.32 -0.17 -24.73
C LEU A 460 10.01 -0.58 -23.42
N VAL A 461 9.54 -0.06 -22.29
CA VAL A 461 10.11 -0.37 -20.95
C VAL A 461 9.20 -1.24 -20.09
N ARG A 462 7.88 -1.16 -20.30
CA ARG A 462 6.87 -1.96 -19.57
C ARG A 462 5.66 -2.19 -20.46
N THR A 463 5.07 -3.37 -20.32
CA THR A 463 3.72 -3.68 -20.81
C THR A 463 2.89 -4.08 -19.59
N LEU A 464 1.76 -3.42 -19.41
CA LEU A 464 0.84 -3.63 -18.31
C LEU A 464 -0.56 -3.97 -18.85
N SER A 465 -1.41 -4.47 -17.96
CA SER A 465 -2.84 -4.62 -18.19
C SER A 465 -3.58 -3.81 -17.13
N THR A 466 -4.68 -3.16 -17.51
CA THR A 466 -5.58 -2.55 -16.53
C THR A 466 -6.33 -3.62 -15.74
N ASP A 467 -6.69 -3.27 -14.49
CA ASP A 467 -7.59 -4.06 -13.66
C ASP A 467 -9.07 -3.83 -14.04
N GLY A 468 -10.00 -4.49 -13.33
CA GLY A 468 -11.44 -4.37 -13.58
C GLY A 468 -12.05 -2.99 -13.34
N ASN A 469 -11.28 -2.08 -12.74
CA ASN A 469 -11.65 -0.67 -12.55
C ASN A 469 -10.85 0.24 -13.51
N GLY A 470 -10.23 -0.34 -14.56
CA GLY A 470 -9.46 0.40 -15.56
C GLY A 470 -8.10 0.89 -15.06
N PHE A 471 -7.69 0.55 -13.85
CA PHE A 471 -6.47 1.10 -13.25
C PHE A 471 -5.22 0.32 -13.68
N PHE A 472 -4.11 1.02 -13.86
CA PHE A 472 -2.78 0.44 -14.05
C PHE A 472 -1.72 1.24 -13.28
N ALA A 473 -0.59 0.60 -12.99
CA ALA A 473 0.59 1.30 -12.47
C ALA A 473 1.90 0.63 -12.91
N ALA A 474 2.86 1.42 -13.39
CA ALA A 474 4.27 1.08 -13.50
C ALA A 474 4.99 1.71 -12.29
N VAL A 475 5.39 0.88 -11.34
CA VAL A 475 6.16 1.34 -10.17
C VAL A 475 7.67 1.28 -10.43
N HIS A 476 8.42 2.14 -9.74
CA HIS A 476 9.89 2.18 -9.78
C HIS A 476 10.45 2.40 -11.19
N LEU A 477 9.83 3.29 -11.96
CA LEU A 477 10.37 3.79 -13.23
C LEU A 477 11.49 4.79 -12.95
N PRO A 478 12.65 4.71 -13.63
CA PRO A 478 13.66 5.76 -13.57
C PRO A 478 13.05 7.15 -13.79
N ALA A 479 13.55 8.16 -13.09
CA ALA A 479 13.06 9.52 -13.33
C ALA A 479 13.28 9.94 -14.79
N GLY A 480 12.29 10.56 -15.42
CA GLY A 480 12.38 10.95 -16.82
C GLY A 480 11.05 11.14 -17.53
N LEU A 481 11.13 11.33 -18.84
CA LEU A 481 9.98 11.53 -19.72
C LEU A 481 9.56 10.21 -20.37
N TYR A 482 8.26 9.93 -20.31
CA TYR A 482 7.64 8.73 -20.85
C TYR A 482 6.55 9.07 -21.87
N SER A 483 6.24 8.12 -22.73
CA SER A 483 4.99 8.08 -23.48
C SER A 483 4.28 6.76 -23.24
N LEU A 484 2.96 6.76 -23.46
CA LEU A 484 2.13 5.58 -23.33
C LEU A 484 1.37 5.33 -24.62
N VAL A 485 1.17 4.06 -24.93
CA VAL A 485 0.22 3.60 -25.92
C VAL A 485 -0.77 2.68 -25.21
N VAL A 486 -2.04 3.07 -25.23
CA VAL A 486 -3.13 2.33 -24.58
C VAL A 486 -4.03 1.72 -25.65
N ARG A 487 -4.31 0.42 -25.53
CA ARG A 487 -5.10 -0.36 -26.49
C ARG A 487 -6.13 -1.21 -25.77
N ALA A 488 -7.32 -1.31 -26.34
CA ALA A 488 -8.36 -2.23 -25.91
C ALA A 488 -9.16 -2.68 -27.14
N ASP A 489 -9.70 -3.88 -27.10
CA ASP A 489 -10.44 -4.46 -28.21
C ASP A 489 -11.66 -3.62 -28.56
N GLY A 490 -11.86 -3.36 -29.85
CA GLY A 490 -12.98 -2.56 -30.36
C GLY A 490 -12.87 -1.05 -30.11
N LEU A 491 -11.79 -0.56 -29.48
CA LEU A 491 -11.59 0.87 -29.21
C LEU A 491 -10.34 1.41 -29.95
N PRO A 492 -10.39 2.65 -30.47
CA PRO A 492 -9.21 3.27 -31.05
C PRO A 492 -8.14 3.45 -29.97
N ALA A 493 -6.90 3.15 -30.33
CA ALA A 493 -5.78 3.29 -29.42
C ALA A 493 -5.47 4.75 -29.12
N GLN A 494 -5.10 5.03 -27.88
CA GLN A 494 -4.74 6.37 -27.42
C GLN A 494 -3.25 6.44 -27.14
N THR A 495 -2.60 7.50 -27.63
CA THR A 495 -1.22 7.81 -27.30
C THR A 495 -1.16 8.99 -26.34
N VAL A 496 -0.47 8.82 -25.22
CA VAL A 496 -0.19 9.91 -24.28
C VAL A 496 1.30 10.23 -24.35
N ASN A 497 1.63 11.45 -24.74
CA ASN A 497 3.01 11.90 -24.88
C ASN A 497 3.44 12.76 -23.69
N GLN A 498 4.75 12.78 -23.42
CA GLN A 498 5.38 13.72 -22.48
C GLN A 498 4.91 13.60 -21.03
N VAL A 499 4.83 12.38 -20.50
CA VAL A 499 4.54 12.13 -19.08
C VAL A 499 5.85 12.17 -18.30
N PHE A 500 6.04 13.18 -17.47
CA PHE A 500 7.21 13.27 -16.60
C PHE A 500 7.00 12.49 -15.31
N VAL A 501 7.91 11.58 -15.02
CA VAL A 501 7.99 10.84 -13.74
C VAL A 501 9.16 11.39 -12.94
N ALA A 502 8.87 11.98 -11.79
CA ALA A 502 9.89 12.49 -10.87
C ALA A 502 10.38 11.38 -9.93
N ALA A 503 11.65 11.44 -9.52
CA ALA A 503 12.16 10.57 -8.48
C ALA A 503 11.39 10.78 -7.16
N GLY A 504 10.93 9.70 -6.54
CA GLY A 504 10.11 9.72 -5.32
C GLY A 504 8.67 10.19 -5.53
N GLY A 505 8.31 10.60 -6.74
CA GLY A 505 6.97 11.10 -7.07
C GLY A 505 6.10 10.04 -7.74
N GLY A 506 4.78 10.24 -7.65
CA GLY A 506 3.80 9.57 -8.48
C GLY A 506 3.19 10.54 -9.49
N VAL A 507 2.85 10.06 -10.68
CA VAL A 507 1.98 10.76 -11.62
C VAL A 507 0.77 9.89 -11.94
N SER A 508 -0.43 10.47 -11.83
CA SER A 508 -1.70 9.79 -12.11
C SER A 508 -2.44 10.48 -13.26
N LEU A 509 -2.83 9.70 -14.26
CA LEU A 509 -3.45 10.20 -15.49
C LEU A 509 -4.81 9.53 -15.73
N PRO A 510 -5.92 10.29 -15.83
CA PRO A 510 -7.12 9.77 -16.46
C PRO A 510 -6.87 9.65 -17.97
N ILE A 511 -7.09 8.46 -18.52
CA ILE A 511 -6.99 8.17 -19.95
C ILE A 511 -8.37 7.76 -20.44
N VAL A 512 -8.80 8.36 -21.53
CA VAL A 512 -10.10 8.08 -22.14
C VAL A 512 -9.86 7.43 -23.51
N LEU A 513 -10.50 6.29 -23.77
CA LEU A 513 -10.46 5.59 -25.06
C LEU A 513 -11.78 5.75 -25.80
N GLY A 514 -11.69 5.98 -27.11
CA GLY A 514 -12.84 6.30 -27.96
C GLY A 514 -12.99 7.79 -28.21
N ASN A 515 -14.04 8.15 -28.94
CA ASN A 515 -14.42 9.54 -29.20
C ASN A 515 -15.55 9.90 -28.24
N PRO A 516 -15.38 10.90 -27.36
CA PRO A 516 -16.46 11.30 -26.47
C PRO A 516 -17.51 12.07 -27.26
N ASP A 517 -18.78 11.73 -27.07
CA ASP A 517 -19.90 12.58 -27.51
C ASP A 517 -20.00 13.85 -26.65
N ALA A 518 -19.48 13.77 -25.42
CA ALA A 518 -19.40 14.88 -24.48
C ALA A 518 -18.19 15.81 -24.74
N LEU A 519 -18.39 17.11 -24.56
CA LEU A 519 -17.31 18.09 -24.65
C LEU A 519 -16.35 17.94 -23.46
N ILE A 520 -15.08 17.63 -23.72
CA ILE A 520 -14.06 17.60 -22.66
C ILE A 520 -13.77 19.03 -22.17
N VAL A 521 -14.12 19.32 -20.92
CA VAL A 521 -13.90 20.63 -20.29
C VAL A 521 -12.79 20.54 -19.26
N ARG A 522 -11.67 21.22 -19.54
CA ARG A 522 -10.48 21.20 -18.68
C ARG A 522 -10.58 22.09 -17.45
N ARG A 523 -11.18 23.27 -17.58
CA ARG A 523 -11.35 24.26 -16.50
C ARG A 523 -12.82 24.51 -16.25
N LEU A 524 -13.26 24.47 -14.99
CA LEU A 524 -14.67 24.69 -14.64
C LEU A 524 -15.15 26.08 -15.05
N ALA A 525 -14.25 27.07 -15.09
CA ALA A 525 -14.55 28.43 -15.57
C ALA A 525 -15.16 28.45 -16.99
N SER A 526 -14.77 27.50 -17.84
CA SER A 526 -15.26 27.42 -19.21
C SER A 526 -16.73 27.02 -19.30
N LEU A 527 -17.31 26.42 -18.25
CA LEU A 527 -18.72 25.99 -18.23
C LEU A 527 -19.70 27.16 -18.31
N GLN A 528 -19.28 28.36 -17.90
CA GLN A 528 -20.12 29.56 -17.91
C GLN A 528 -20.44 30.04 -19.34
N ALA A 529 -19.59 29.72 -20.31
CA ALA A 529 -19.76 30.15 -21.70
C ALA A 529 -20.52 29.13 -22.56
N LEU A 530 -20.84 27.95 -22.01
CA LEU A 530 -21.51 26.89 -22.74
C LEU A 530 -23.04 27.02 -22.63
N PRO A 531 -23.81 26.62 -23.65
CA PRO A 531 -25.26 26.57 -23.53
C PRO A 531 -25.69 25.46 -22.55
N ASP A 532 -26.90 25.59 -22.00
CA ASP A 532 -27.57 24.46 -21.34
C ASP A 532 -27.73 23.29 -22.33
N ASP A 533 -27.94 22.08 -21.80
CA ASP A 533 -28.02 20.82 -22.56
C ASP A 533 -26.70 20.35 -23.17
N THR A 534 -25.59 21.06 -22.92
CA THR A 534 -24.26 20.59 -23.33
C THR A 534 -23.84 19.40 -22.47
N ALA A 535 -23.63 18.23 -23.09
CA ALA A 535 -22.97 17.11 -22.45
C ALA A 535 -21.48 17.44 -22.25
N VAL A 536 -20.99 17.29 -21.02
CA VAL A 536 -19.60 17.62 -20.66
C VAL A 536 -18.90 16.46 -19.98
N LEU A 537 -17.60 16.34 -20.25
CA LEU A 537 -16.70 15.40 -19.61
C LEU A 537 -15.61 16.18 -18.85
N LEU A 538 -15.61 16.03 -17.54
CA LEU A 538 -14.65 16.62 -16.61
C LEU A 538 -13.70 15.54 -16.12
N LEU A 539 -12.41 15.67 -16.45
CA LEU A 539 -11.40 14.71 -16.01
C LEU A 539 -10.57 15.26 -14.85
N GLY A 540 -10.38 14.44 -13.82
CA GLY A 540 -9.43 14.71 -12.75
C GLY A 540 -9.83 15.84 -11.81
N LYS A 541 -11.14 16.04 -11.58
CA LYS A 541 -11.67 17.00 -10.61
C LYS A 541 -11.48 16.48 -9.19
N VAL A 542 -11.45 17.39 -8.23
CA VAL A 542 -11.21 17.07 -6.82
C VAL A 542 -12.50 17.24 -6.03
N VAL A 543 -12.82 16.26 -5.20
CA VAL A 543 -13.97 16.29 -4.31
C VAL A 543 -13.72 17.25 -3.15
N VAL A 544 -14.64 18.19 -2.92
CA VAL A 544 -14.45 19.31 -1.96
C VAL A 544 -14.72 18.90 -0.51
N GLN A 545 -15.66 17.99 -0.31
CA GLN A 545 -16.09 17.49 0.99
C GLN A 545 -16.55 16.04 0.90
N ASP A 546 -16.54 15.31 2.02
CA ASP A 546 -17.03 13.93 2.07
C ASP A 546 -18.48 13.87 1.54
N TRP A 547 -18.70 12.97 0.58
CA TRP A 547 -19.97 12.69 -0.08
C TRP A 547 -20.30 11.21 0.15
N LEU A 548 -21.17 10.96 1.12
CA LEU A 548 -21.43 9.60 1.65
C LEU A 548 -22.72 8.97 1.13
N SER A 549 -23.63 9.79 0.58
CA SER A 549 -24.87 9.35 -0.06
C SER A 549 -25.26 10.34 -1.17
N SER A 550 -26.12 9.91 -2.07
CA SER A 550 -26.65 10.71 -3.18
C SER A 550 -27.77 11.68 -2.78
N ASP A 551 -28.08 11.80 -1.49
CA ASP A 551 -29.12 12.71 -0.99
C ASP A 551 -28.73 14.18 -1.11
N GLN A 552 -27.45 14.45 -1.35
CA GLN A 552 -26.89 15.78 -1.57
C GLN A 552 -26.04 15.77 -2.84
N PRO A 553 -25.93 16.90 -3.55
CA PRO A 553 -25.06 17.00 -4.72
C PRO A 553 -23.60 16.79 -4.33
N LEU A 554 -22.86 16.11 -5.20
CA LEU A 554 -21.41 16.04 -5.10
C LEU A 554 -20.81 17.40 -5.50
N ILE A 555 -19.92 17.95 -4.68
CA ILE A 555 -19.23 19.20 -5.00
C ILE A 555 -17.80 18.89 -5.45
N VAL A 556 -17.46 19.29 -6.67
CA VAL A 556 -16.12 19.10 -7.25
C VAL A 556 -15.48 20.43 -7.66
N ARG A 557 -14.14 20.48 -7.65
CA ARG A 557 -13.33 21.63 -8.06
C ARG A 557 -12.22 21.25 -9.03
N ASP A 558 -11.64 22.26 -9.68
CA ASP A 558 -10.37 22.09 -10.39
C ASP A 558 -9.23 21.80 -9.38
N ALA A 559 -8.27 20.96 -9.76
CA ALA A 559 -7.17 20.58 -8.85
C ALA A 559 -6.35 21.78 -8.34
N LEU A 560 -6.16 22.79 -9.20
CA LEU A 560 -5.40 24.02 -8.92
C LEU A 560 -6.30 25.27 -8.85
N GLY A 561 -7.60 25.11 -8.61
CA GLY A 561 -8.55 26.22 -8.61
C GLY A 561 -9.59 26.12 -7.48
N GLU A 562 -10.15 27.28 -7.14
CA GLU A 562 -11.19 27.43 -6.11
C GLU A 562 -12.61 27.27 -6.67
N GLN A 563 -12.77 27.32 -8.00
CA GLN A 563 -14.09 27.22 -8.61
C GLN A 563 -14.67 25.82 -8.42
N THR A 564 -15.92 25.76 -7.99
CA THR A 564 -16.67 24.53 -7.77
C THR A 564 -17.83 24.39 -8.74
N ILE A 565 -18.33 23.16 -8.88
CA ILE A 565 -19.62 22.86 -9.49
C ILE A 565 -20.32 21.76 -8.69
N ALA A 566 -21.64 21.89 -8.56
CA ALA A 566 -22.48 20.85 -8.01
C ALA A 566 -22.83 19.81 -9.10
N VAL A 567 -22.74 18.54 -8.73
CA VAL A 567 -22.94 17.38 -9.60
C VAL A 567 -24.02 16.50 -8.98
N GLN A 568 -25.16 16.41 -9.66
CA GLN A 568 -26.27 15.54 -9.27
C GLN A 568 -26.03 14.15 -9.87
N VAL A 569 -25.58 13.22 -9.02
CA VAL A 569 -25.21 11.85 -9.41
C VAL A 569 -26.45 10.97 -9.49
N GLU A 570 -26.70 10.32 -10.62
CA GLU A 570 -27.91 9.50 -10.84
C GLU A 570 -27.73 8.02 -10.47
N ALA A 571 -26.51 7.51 -10.58
CA ALA A 571 -26.20 6.11 -10.32
C ALA A 571 -25.60 5.93 -8.91
N PRO A 572 -25.82 4.77 -8.25
CA PRO A 572 -25.07 4.41 -7.07
C PRO A 572 -23.57 4.49 -7.34
N ALA A 573 -22.88 5.33 -6.59
CA ALA A 573 -21.43 5.43 -6.59
C ALA A 573 -20.91 5.07 -5.19
N LEU A 574 -19.68 4.56 -5.12
CA LEU A 574 -19.01 4.43 -3.83
C LEU A 574 -18.92 5.81 -3.15
N PRO A 575 -19.01 5.87 -1.81
CA PRO A 575 -18.77 7.11 -1.07
C PRO A 575 -17.46 7.77 -1.51
N LEU A 576 -17.52 9.04 -1.87
CA LEU A 576 -16.36 9.83 -2.26
C LEU A 576 -15.94 10.68 -1.07
N LEU A 577 -14.66 10.75 -0.81
CA LEU A 577 -14.16 11.49 0.33
C LEU A 577 -13.46 12.76 -0.15
N ARG A 578 -13.37 13.76 0.73
CA ARG A 578 -12.62 14.98 0.44
C ARG A 578 -11.24 14.65 -0.13
N ASP A 579 -10.86 15.41 -1.14
CA ASP A 579 -9.61 15.29 -1.91
C ASP A 579 -9.49 14.02 -2.78
N ASP A 580 -10.52 13.17 -2.87
CA ASP A 580 -10.62 12.18 -3.94
C ASP A 580 -10.61 12.86 -5.31
N ARG A 581 -9.97 12.22 -6.29
CA ARG A 581 -10.06 12.62 -7.68
C ARG A 581 -11.10 11.83 -8.42
N VAL A 582 -11.82 12.51 -9.30
CA VAL A 582 -12.92 11.92 -10.06
C VAL A 582 -12.93 12.34 -11.53
N ALA A 583 -13.47 11.46 -12.36
CA ALA A 583 -14.01 11.81 -13.66
C ALA A 583 -15.53 12.01 -13.52
N VAL A 584 -16.08 13.02 -14.17
CA VAL A 584 -17.51 13.32 -14.17
C VAL A 584 -17.98 13.51 -15.60
N GLN A 585 -19.00 12.78 -16.01
CA GLN A 585 -19.71 13.02 -17.26
C GLN A 585 -21.15 13.37 -16.91
N GLY A 586 -21.68 14.45 -17.46
CA GLY A 586 -23.05 14.88 -17.19
C GLY A 586 -23.52 15.98 -18.13
N VAL A 587 -24.75 16.43 -17.94
CA VAL A 587 -25.40 17.45 -18.77
C VAL A 587 -25.46 18.77 -18.01
N LEU A 588 -25.00 19.84 -18.67
CA LEU A 588 -24.90 21.16 -18.08
C LEU A 588 -26.26 21.87 -18.03
N ARG A 589 -26.57 22.47 -16.88
CA ARG A 589 -27.85 23.11 -16.57
C ARG A 589 -27.65 24.40 -15.81
N THR A 590 -28.56 25.35 -16.00
CA THR A 590 -28.66 26.57 -15.20
C THR A 590 -29.89 26.52 -14.33
N LEU A 591 -29.71 26.60 -13.02
CA LEU A 591 -30.80 26.69 -12.05
C LEU A 591 -31.47 28.09 -12.12
N PRO A 592 -32.70 28.25 -11.59
CA PRO A 592 -33.41 29.55 -11.62
C PRO A 592 -32.68 30.72 -10.96
N ASP A 593 -31.75 30.44 -10.03
CA ASP A 593 -30.90 31.43 -9.37
C ASP A 593 -29.64 31.80 -10.17
N GLY A 594 -29.47 31.24 -11.38
CA GLY A 594 -28.31 31.42 -12.25
C GLY A 594 -27.14 30.47 -11.95
N THR A 595 -27.25 29.59 -10.96
CA THR A 595 -26.21 28.63 -10.60
C THR A 595 -26.06 27.55 -11.67
N ARG A 596 -24.82 27.24 -12.07
CA ARG A 596 -24.51 26.17 -13.02
C ARG A 596 -24.30 24.85 -12.28
N VAL A 597 -24.94 23.79 -12.76
CA VAL A 597 -24.84 22.43 -12.20
C VAL A 597 -24.69 21.39 -13.31
N LEU A 598 -24.19 20.21 -12.95
CA LEU A 598 -24.28 19.01 -13.80
C LEU A 598 -25.39 18.10 -13.29
N GLU A 599 -26.32 17.75 -14.16
CA GLU A 599 -27.33 16.73 -13.95
C GLU A 599 -27.02 15.50 -14.79
N GLN A 600 -27.78 14.41 -14.60
CA GLN A 600 -27.57 13.16 -15.36
C GLN A 600 -26.12 12.67 -15.28
N ALA A 601 -25.52 12.84 -14.11
CA ALA A 601 -24.08 12.70 -13.98
C ALA A 601 -23.67 11.29 -13.56
N HIS A 602 -22.70 10.76 -14.27
CA HIS A 602 -21.91 9.60 -13.89
C HIS A 602 -20.55 10.05 -13.34
N VAL A 603 -20.15 9.47 -12.22
CA VAL A 603 -18.90 9.81 -11.53
C VAL A 603 -18.07 8.56 -11.33
N TRP A 604 -16.78 8.64 -11.66
CA TRP A 604 -15.83 7.55 -11.46
C TRP A 604 -14.67 8.01 -10.58
N TRP A 605 -14.26 7.18 -9.62
CA TRP A 605 -13.12 7.47 -8.76
C TRP A 605 -11.79 7.18 -9.48
N LEU A 606 -10.88 8.14 -9.46
CA LEU A 606 -9.58 8.06 -10.11
C LEU A 606 -8.44 7.81 -9.11
N GLY A 607 -8.75 7.77 -7.82
CA GLY A 607 -7.76 7.69 -6.74
C GLY A 607 -7.66 8.96 -5.92
N VAL A 608 -6.55 9.09 -5.20
CA VAL A 608 -6.28 10.14 -4.21
C VAL A 608 -5.15 11.12 -4.61
N LEU A 609 -4.56 10.96 -5.81
CA LEU A 609 -3.40 11.71 -6.30
C LEU A 609 -3.72 12.64 -7.48
#